data_AF-A0A951LNR6-F1
#
_entry.id   AF-A0A951LNR6-F1
#
_cell.length_a   1.000
_cell.length_b   1.000
_cell.length_c   1.000
_cell.angle_alpha   90.00
_cell.angle_beta   90.00
_cell.angle_gamma   90.00
#
_symmetry.space_group_name_H-M   'P 1'
#
loop_
_entity.id
_entity.type
_entity.pdbx_description
1 polymer ?
#
loop_
_entity_poly.entity_id
_entity_poly.type
_entity_poly.pdbx_seq_one_letter_code
_entity_poly.pdbx_strand_id
1 'polypeptide(L)'
;MGKTVALVVAAGSGSRAGGETPKQYRPIAGKPVIRWAVEALLSHERVDDVRVVIGKGQERMAAKALDALDVGSFIVGREHRALSVINGLEALPSTTEHVLVHDAARPFCPHAIIDRLLDALKEYDGAVPVLPVSDTLAKVTARTLGKAVDREDVVRVQTPQAFRLTTLTRAYEDWRATPPTDETAYLRAKDIPVAAIEGDPMLEKLTYDDDFRRAEALLGHAPVPRVGFGFDVHAFTADRALWLGGIEIPHAKGLAGHSDADVVLHALTDAILGALGAGDIGDHFPPSDPQWRGAPSALFLEHARLLVAQAGGRIAHADVTIICEAPRIGPYRDAMRARIAALLRVPTARISIKATTTERLGFTGRGEGIAAQAVATIMTGDDPC
;
A
#
# COMPACT_ATOMS: atom_id res chain seq x y z
N MET A 1 -17.09 20.08 -33.09
CA MET A 1 -17.10 20.29 -31.63
C MET A 1 -15.65 20.18 -31.18
N GLY A 2 -15.13 21.13 -30.42
CA GLY A 2 -13.77 21.03 -29.92
C GLY A 2 -13.66 19.97 -28.84
N LYS A 3 -12.48 19.37 -28.70
CA LYS A 3 -12.24 18.26 -27.79
C LYS A 3 -11.93 18.74 -26.38
N THR A 4 -12.33 17.96 -25.39
CA THR A 4 -11.90 18.08 -24.00
C THR A 4 -10.78 17.10 -23.74
N VAL A 5 -9.60 17.59 -23.38
CA VAL A 5 -8.44 16.74 -23.10
C VAL A 5 -8.02 16.91 -21.65
N ALA A 6 -7.84 15.80 -20.91
CA ALA A 6 -7.28 15.85 -19.58
C ALA A 6 -5.76 15.75 -19.63
N LEU A 7 -5.08 16.62 -18.90
CA LEU A 7 -3.62 16.63 -18.76
C LEU A 7 -3.24 16.22 -17.34
N VAL A 8 -2.78 14.99 -17.18
CA VAL A 8 -2.34 14.44 -15.89
C VAL A 8 -0.88 14.77 -15.64
N VAL A 9 -0.60 15.52 -14.59
CA VAL A 9 0.74 16.00 -14.26
C VAL A 9 1.38 15.08 -13.21
N ALA A 10 2.37 14.31 -13.63
CA ALA A 10 3.08 13.30 -12.85
C ALA A 10 4.62 13.50 -12.86
N ALA A 11 5.10 14.72 -13.16
CA ALA A 11 6.53 15.04 -13.25
C ALA A 11 7.24 15.33 -11.91
N GLY A 12 6.51 15.33 -10.79
CA GLY A 12 7.09 15.60 -9.47
C GLY A 12 8.00 14.47 -8.98
N SER A 13 9.10 14.82 -8.32
CA SER A 13 10.03 13.85 -7.70
C SER A 13 9.51 13.20 -6.42
N GLY A 14 8.48 13.79 -5.77
CA GLY A 14 7.83 13.19 -4.60
C GLY A 14 8.65 13.20 -3.31
N SER A 15 9.73 14.00 -3.22
CA SER A 15 10.71 14.01 -2.12
C SER A 15 10.16 14.08 -0.68
N ARG A 16 8.93 14.58 -0.50
CA ARG A 16 8.26 14.69 0.81
C ARG A 16 7.52 13.42 1.26
N ALA A 17 7.21 12.52 0.34
CA ALA A 17 6.46 11.29 0.64
C ALA A 17 7.36 10.13 1.10
N GLY A 18 8.70 10.30 1.09
CA GLY A 18 9.65 9.24 1.41
C GLY A 18 9.72 8.13 0.34
N GLY A 19 10.82 7.36 0.35
CA GLY A 19 11.02 6.19 -0.52
C GLY A 19 11.85 6.44 -1.80
N GLU A 20 12.31 5.34 -2.41
CA GLU A 20 13.11 5.35 -3.65
C GLU A 20 12.24 5.49 -4.91
N THR A 21 10.94 5.19 -4.81
CA THR A 21 9.98 5.24 -5.93
C THR A 21 9.18 6.54 -5.89
N PRO A 22 9.09 7.31 -6.99
CA PRO A 22 8.25 8.50 -7.04
C PRO A 22 6.79 8.17 -6.68
N LYS A 23 6.20 9.02 -5.83
CA LYS A 23 4.91 8.77 -5.18
C LYS A 23 3.75 8.42 -6.12
N GLN A 24 3.75 8.96 -7.34
CA GLN A 24 2.74 8.70 -8.38
C GLN A 24 2.76 7.24 -8.87
N TYR A 25 3.86 6.51 -8.69
CA TYR A 25 3.96 5.09 -9.06
C TYR A 25 3.84 4.14 -7.87
N ARG A 26 3.72 4.66 -6.65
CA ARG A 26 3.48 3.84 -5.46
C ARG A 26 2.09 3.20 -5.56
N PRO A 27 1.95 1.91 -5.25
CA PRO A 27 0.64 1.26 -5.23
C PRO A 27 -0.21 1.75 -4.05
N ILE A 28 -1.51 1.84 -4.29
CA ILE A 28 -2.58 1.91 -3.28
C ILE A 28 -3.60 0.87 -3.71
N ALA A 29 -3.93 -0.05 -2.80
CA ALA A 29 -4.83 -1.16 -3.12
C ALA A 29 -4.35 -1.94 -4.36
N GLY A 30 -3.04 -2.28 -4.39
CA GLY A 30 -2.41 -3.01 -5.49
C GLY A 30 -2.23 -2.23 -6.80
N LYS A 31 -2.80 -1.03 -6.94
CA LYS A 31 -2.80 -0.24 -8.19
C LYS A 31 -1.99 1.06 -8.05
N PRO A 32 -1.11 1.42 -9.01
CA PRO A 32 -0.34 2.67 -8.94
C PRO A 32 -1.23 3.92 -8.83
N VAL A 33 -0.83 4.90 -8.01
CA VAL A 33 -1.56 6.16 -7.81
C VAL A 33 -1.92 6.86 -9.13
N ILE A 34 -0.97 6.98 -10.06
CA ILE A 34 -1.19 7.61 -11.37
C ILE A 34 -2.27 6.89 -12.18
N ARG A 35 -2.37 5.57 -12.05
CA ARG A 35 -3.34 4.76 -12.80
C ARG A 35 -4.76 5.06 -12.34
N TRP A 36 -4.99 5.17 -11.03
CA TRP A 36 -6.28 5.60 -10.48
C TRP A 36 -6.72 6.96 -11.06
N ALA A 37 -5.82 7.95 -11.08
CA ALA A 37 -6.10 9.28 -11.61
C ALA A 37 -6.43 9.27 -13.11
N VAL A 38 -5.67 8.49 -13.91
CA VAL A 38 -5.86 8.37 -15.36
C VAL A 38 -7.16 7.63 -15.68
N GLU A 39 -7.45 6.50 -15.04
CA GLU A 39 -8.68 5.72 -15.26
C GLU A 39 -9.93 6.54 -14.91
N ALA A 40 -9.89 7.35 -13.85
CA ALA A 40 -11.00 8.22 -13.48
C ALA A 40 -11.34 9.25 -14.59
N LEU A 41 -10.32 9.76 -15.29
CA LEU A 41 -10.49 10.71 -16.39
C LEU A 41 -10.89 10.02 -17.70
N LEU A 42 -10.23 8.90 -18.04
CA LEU A 42 -10.52 8.11 -19.26
C LEU A 42 -11.94 7.53 -19.27
N SER A 43 -12.49 7.22 -18.09
CA SER A 43 -13.83 6.63 -17.98
C SER A 43 -14.97 7.65 -18.09
N HIS A 44 -14.66 8.95 -18.18
CA HIS A 44 -15.68 10.00 -18.23
C HIS A 44 -16.10 10.30 -19.68
N GLU A 45 -17.39 10.25 -19.98
CA GLU A 45 -17.92 10.36 -21.36
C GLU A 45 -17.62 11.70 -22.05
N ARG A 46 -17.44 12.77 -21.27
CA ARG A 46 -17.12 14.13 -21.77
C ARG A 46 -15.62 14.42 -21.88
N VAL A 47 -14.75 13.43 -21.63
CA VAL A 47 -13.29 13.56 -21.79
C VAL A 47 -12.88 12.75 -23.02
N ASP A 48 -12.40 13.44 -24.06
CA ASP A 48 -12.10 12.82 -25.36
C ASP A 48 -10.70 12.18 -25.43
N ASP A 49 -9.76 12.64 -24.61
CA ASP A 49 -8.37 12.15 -24.58
C ASP A 49 -7.73 12.46 -23.20
N VAL A 50 -6.73 11.66 -22.82
CA VAL A 50 -5.94 11.85 -21.59
C VAL A 50 -4.46 11.83 -21.93
N ARG A 51 -3.75 12.92 -21.65
CA ARG A 51 -2.30 13.06 -21.86
C ARG A 51 -1.57 13.10 -20.54
N VAL A 52 -0.41 12.45 -20.48
CA VAL A 52 0.33 12.28 -19.22
C VAL A 52 1.71 12.94 -19.31
N VAL A 53 1.99 13.85 -18.38
CA VAL A 53 3.29 14.49 -18.20
C VAL A 53 4.09 13.76 -17.13
N ILE A 54 5.27 13.24 -17.45
CA ILE A 54 6.11 12.44 -16.55
C ILE A 54 7.45 13.12 -16.25
N GLY A 55 8.15 12.67 -15.22
CA GLY A 55 9.52 13.12 -14.95
C GLY A 55 10.50 12.50 -15.95
N LYS A 56 11.57 13.23 -16.30
CA LYS A 56 12.64 12.71 -17.16
C LYS A 56 13.21 11.40 -16.58
N GLY A 57 13.31 10.36 -17.41
CA GLY A 57 13.83 9.05 -16.98
C GLY A 57 12.78 8.13 -16.32
N GLN A 58 11.51 8.55 -16.26
CA GLN A 58 10.42 7.76 -15.68
C GLN A 58 9.60 6.99 -16.73
N GLU A 59 10.01 6.98 -18.00
CA GLU A 59 9.25 6.43 -19.14
C GLU A 59 8.89 4.96 -18.90
N ARG A 60 9.85 4.16 -18.43
CA ARG A 60 9.63 2.73 -18.14
C ARG A 60 8.65 2.50 -16.98
N MET A 61 8.70 3.35 -15.96
CA MET A 61 7.79 3.25 -14.80
C MET A 61 6.37 3.64 -15.21
N ALA A 62 6.23 4.72 -15.98
CA ALA A 62 4.96 5.18 -16.52
C ALA A 62 4.34 4.15 -17.46
N ALA A 63 5.13 3.58 -18.40
CA ALA A 63 4.67 2.53 -19.30
C ALA A 63 4.13 1.32 -18.54
N LYS A 64 4.83 0.87 -17.48
CA LYS A 64 4.36 -0.23 -16.64
C LYS A 64 3.09 0.14 -15.85
N ALA A 65 3.03 1.34 -15.29
CA ALA A 65 1.91 1.76 -14.45
C ALA A 65 0.61 1.98 -15.25
N LEU A 66 0.73 2.43 -16.49
CA LEU A 66 -0.38 2.76 -17.38
C LEU A 66 -0.56 1.73 -18.51
N ASP A 67 -0.06 0.52 -18.29
CA ASP A 67 -0.17 -0.58 -19.26
C ASP A 67 -1.63 -0.79 -19.70
N ALA A 68 -1.82 -1.01 -21.01
CA ALA A 68 -3.12 -1.15 -21.66
C ALA A 68 -4.07 0.07 -21.59
N LEU A 69 -3.62 1.25 -21.15
CA LEU A 69 -4.38 2.50 -21.22
C LEU A 69 -3.93 3.34 -22.42
N ASP A 70 -4.88 3.87 -23.19
CA ASP A 70 -4.58 4.82 -24.25
C ASP A 70 -4.40 6.22 -23.67
N VAL A 71 -3.15 6.64 -23.54
CA VAL A 71 -2.76 7.99 -23.09
C VAL A 71 -1.82 8.70 -24.08
N GLY A 72 -1.69 8.11 -25.27
CA GLY A 72 -0.67 8.44 -26.27
C GLY A 72 0.76 8.48 -25.73
N SER A 73 1.63 9.22 -26.43
CA SER A 73 3.04 9.39 -26.03
C SER A 73 3.19 10.22 -24.75
N PHE A 74 4.02 9.75 -23.83
CA PHE A 74 4.35 10.49 -22.61
C PHE A 74 5.05 11.81 -22.92
N ILE A 75 4.66 12.85 -22.19
CA ILE A 75 5.25 14.19 -22.31
C ILE A 75 6.27 14.35 -21.18
N VAL A 76 7.51 14.69 -21.52
CA VAL A 76 8.54 14.89 -20.50
C VAL A 76 8.37 16.28 -19.87
N GLY A 77 8.14 16.31 -18.56
CA GLY A 77 8.04 17.54 -17.77
C GLY A 77 9.38 18.27 -17.62
N ARG A 78 9.31 19.48 -17.07
CA ARG A 78 10.47 20.33 -16.76
C ARG A 78 10.70 20.40 -15.24
N GLU A 79 11.68 21.20 -14.81
CA GLU A 79 12.11 21.29 -13.40
C GLU A 79 10.99 21.66 -12.40
N HIS A 80 9.97 22.40 -12.84
CA HIS A 80 8.87 22.85 -12.00
C HIS A 80 7.51 22.33 -12.51
N ARG A 81 6.54 22.21 -11.60
CA ARG A 81 5.16 21.78 -11.92
C ARG A 81 4.57 22.63 -13.04
N ALA A 82 4.60 23.96 -12.90
CA ALA A 82 4.03 24.88 -13.87
C ALA A 82 4.69 24.76 -15.27
N LEU A 83 6.02 24.60 -15.32
CA LEU A 83 6.73 24.38 -16.57
C LEU A 83 6.43 23.01 -17.20
N SER A 84 6.15 22.00 -16.38
CA SER A 84 5.69 20.69 -16.85
C SER A 84 4.28 20.76 -17.43
N VAL A 85 3.39 21.56 -16.82
CA VAL A 85 2.06 21.85 -17.38
C VAL A 85 2.19 22.54 -18.73
N ILE A 86 3.03 23.57 -18.86
CA ILE A 86 3.25 24.26 -20.15
C ILE A 86 3.71 23.30 -21.25
N ASN A 87 4.71 22.44 -20.97
CA ASN A 87 5.11 21.37 -21.91
C ASN A 87 3.94 20.46 -22.30
N GLY A 88 3.08 20.16 -21.33
CA GLY A 88 1.87 19.39 -21.54
C GLY A 88 0.89 20.07 -22.49
N LEU A 89 0.61 21.36 -22.25
CA LEU A 89 -0.28 22.19 -23.06
C LEU A 89 0.21 22.32 -24.51
N GLU A 90 1.52 22.56 -24.71
CA GLU A 90 2.16 22.67 -26.03
C GLU A 90 2.06 21.37 -26.84
N ALA A 91 1.96 20.22 -26.16
CA ALA A 91 1.85 18.90 -26.79
C ALA A 91 0.40 18.44 -27.04
N LEU A 92 -0.61 19.23 -26.63
CA LEU A 92 -2.01 18.87 -26.85
C LEU A 92 -2.40 18.97 -28.34
N PRO A 93 -3.32 18.12 -28.83
CA PRO A 93 -3.81 18.22 -30.19
C PRO A 93 -4.41 19.60 -30.49
N SER A 94 -4.22 20.12 -31.71
CA SER A 94 -4.81 21.39 -32.14
C SER A 94 -6.35 21.42 -32.16
N THR A 95 -6.98 20.25 -32.06
CA THR A 95 -8.43 20.08 -31.93
C THR A 95 -8.95 20.25 -30.50
N THR A 96 -8.05 20.44 -29.53
CA THR A 96 -8.39 20.64 -28.12
C THR A 96 -8.98 22.04 -27.90
N GLU A 97 -10.19 22.09 -27.36
CA GLU A 97 -10.87 23.32 -26.96
C GLU A 97 -10.81 23.52 -25.44
N HIS A 98 -11.03 22.44 -24.67
CA HIS A 98 -10.99 22.46 -23.22
C HIS A 98 -9.87 21.58 -22.69
N VAL A 99 -9.21 22.03 -21.62
CA VAL A 99 -8.20 21.25 -20.92
C VAL A 99 -8.54 21.10 -19.44
N LEU A 100 -8.42 19.87 -18.93
CA LEU A 100 -8.54 19.53 -17.51
C LEU A 100 -7.14 19.23 -16.95
N VAL A 101 -6.52 20.17 -16.25
CA VAL A 101 -5.19 19.97 -15.63
C VAL A 101 -5.36 19.29 -14.28
N HIS A 102 -4.83 18.07 -14.12
CA HIS A 102 -5.03 17.25 -12.94
C HIS A 102 -3.72 16.74 -12.35
N ASP A 103 -3.53 16.88 -11.03
CA ASP A 103 -2.39 16.30 -10.33
C ASP A 103 -2.55 14.78 -10.20
N ALA A 104 -1.57 14.00 -10.67
CA ALA A 104 -1.58 12.53 -10.53
C ALA A 104 -1.69 12.06 -9.07
N ALA A 105 -1.30 12.91 -8.11
CA ALA A 105 -1.37 12.62 -6.68
C ALA A 105 -2.78 12.77 -6.06
N ARG A 106 -3.82 13.02 -6.86
CA ARG A 106 -5.24 13.04 -6.43
C ARG A 106 -5.99 11.89 -7.11
N PRO A 107 -5.76 10.63 -6.69
CA PRO A 107 -6.14 9.45 -7.46
C PRO A 107 -7.66 9.24 -7.64
N PHE A 108 -8.50 9.81 -6.79
CA PHE A 108 -9.93 9.47 -6.72
C PHE A 108 -10.81 10.61 -7.23
N CYS A 109 -10.65 11.00 -8.51
CA CYS A 109 -11.47 12.06 -9.09
C CYS A 109 -12.90 11.58 -9.38
N PRO A 110 -13.94 12.10 -8.69
CA PRO A 110 -15.31 11.73 -8.99
C PRO A 110 -15.77 12.33 -10.33
N HIS A 111 -16.61 11.61 -11.07
CA HIS A 111 -17.19 12.10 -12.34
C HIS A 111 -18.00 13.39 -12.15
N ALA A 112 -18.74 13.51 -11.05
CA ALA A 112 -19.50 14.72 -10.73
C ALA A 112 -18.63 16.00 -10.60
N ILE A 113 -17.32 15.87 -10.33
CA ILE A 113 -16.41 17.02 -10.37
C ILE A 113 -16.14 17.42 -11.82
N ILE A 114 -15.88 16.46 -12.70
CA ILE A 114 -15.61 16.70 -14.12
C ILE A 114 -16.83 17.36 -14.77
N ASP A 115 -18.03 16.89 -14.48
CA ASP A 115 -19.27 17.50 -14.96
C ASP A 115 -19.43 18.96 -14.53
N ARG A 116 -19.30 19.23 -13.23
CA ARG A 116 -19.41 20.59 -12.69
C ARG A 116 -18.37 21.54 -13.32
N LEU A 117 -17.15 21.04 -13.55
CA LEU A 117 -16.09 21.82 -14.18
C LEU A 117 -16.43 22.16 -15.64
N LEU A 118 -16.83 21.18 -16.44
CA LEU A 118 -17.16 21.38 -17.85
C LEU A 118 -18.45 22.18 -18.03
N ASP A 119 -19.39 22.09 -17.09
CA ASP A 119 -20.58 22.94 -17.08
C ASP A 119 -20.24 24.40 -16.77
N ALA A 120 -19.34 24.65 -15.82
CA ALA A 120 -18.86 26.00 -15.55
C ALA A 120 -18.16 26.65 -16.76
N LEU A 121 -17.48 25.86 -17.61
CA LEU A 121 -16.84 26.39 -18.83
C LEU A 121 -17.83 26.92 -19.89
N LYS A 122 -19.13 26.66 -19.73
CA LYS A 122 -20.17 27.27 -20.58
C LYS A 122 -20.25 28.79 -20.38
N GLU A 123 -19.94 29.27 -19.17
CA GLU A 123 -20.06 30.68 -18.78
C GLU A 123 -18.71 31.32 -18.45
N TYR A 124 -17.71 30.53 -18.05
CA TYR A 124 -16.40 31.00 -17.59
C TYR A 124 -15.26 30.45 -18.44
N ASP A 125 -14.12 31.14 -18.46
CA ASP A 125 -12.91 30.67 -19.16
C ASP A 125 -12.07 29.69 -18.33
N GLY A 126 -12.32 29.64 -17.03
CA GLY A 126 -11.67 28.71 -16.10
C GLY A 126 -12.60 28.31 -14.96
N ALA A 127 -12.42 27.10 -14.45
CA ALA A 127 -13.16 26.59 -13.30
C ALA A 127 -12.26 25.71 -12.41
N VAL A 128 -12.52 25.75 -11.11
CA VAL A 128 -11.69 25.08 -10.11
C VAL A 128 -12.53 24.54 -8.94
N PRO A 129 -12.30 23.29 -8.48
CA PRO A 129 -12.93 22.77 -7.29
C PRO A 129 -12.30 23.34 -6.04
N VAL A 130 -13.16 23.77 -5.11
CA VAL A 130 -12.75 24.35 -3.83
C VAL A 130 -13.50 23.72 -2.66
N LEU A 131 -12.81 23.56 -1.53
CA LEU A 131 -13.42 23.17 -0.26
C LEU A 131 -13.25 24.29 0.77
N PRO A 132 -14.24 24.51 1.67
CA PRO A 132 -14.08 25.42 2.78
C PRO A 132 -12.98 24.94 3.74
N VAL A 133 -12.42 25.88 4.50
CA VAL A 133 -11.47 25.55 5.57
C VAL A 133 -12.22 25.42 6.90
N SER A 134 -12.15 24.25 7.53
CA SER A 134 -12.77 24.00 8.84
C SER A 134 -11.90 24.49 10.00
N ASP A 135 -10.59 24.28 9.90
CA ASP A 135 -9.63 24.55 10.98
C ASP A 135 -9.33 26.03 11.11
N THR A 136 -8.90 26.45 12.31
CA THR A 136 -8.41 27.81 12.52
C THR A 136 -7.09 28.01 11.79
N LEU A 137 -7.03 29.01 10.91
CA LEU A 137 -5.82 29.36 10.18
C LEU A 137 -5.07 30.49 10.88
N ALA A 138 -3.74 30.41 10.89
CA ALA A 138 -2.87 31.48 11.35
C ALA A 138 -1.56 31.50 10.56
N LYS A 139 -0.97 32.69 10.40
CA LYS A 139 0.36 32.84 9.82
C LYS A 139 1.41 32.37 10.82
N VAL A 140 2.46 31.68 10.38
CA VAL A 140 3.58 31.26 11.24
C VAL A 140 4.86 31.96 10.81
N THR A 141 5.65 32.48 11.74
CA THR A 141 6.95 33.10 11.46
C THR A 141 7.96 32.65 12.51
N ALA A 142 9.12 32.12 12.09
CA ALA A 142 10.20 31.70 13.01
C ALA A 142 9.74 30.88 14.24
N ARG A 143 8.76 29.99 14.05
CA ARG A 143 8.11 29.12 15.08
C ARG A 143 7.12 29.80 16.04
N THR A 144 6.82 31.09 15.87
CA THR A 144 5.72 31.73 16.61
C THR A 144 4.44 31.76 15.78
N LEU A 145 3.31 31.52 16.46
CA LEU A 145 1.98 31.67 15.88
C LEU A 145 1.68 33.17 15.76
N GLY A 146 1.50 33.64 14.52
CA GLY A 146 1.19 35.01 14.18
C GLY A 146 -0.32 35.26 14.12
N LYS A 147 -0.72 36.24 13.30
CA LYS A 147 -2.13 36.64 13.17
C LYS A 147 -2.98 35.50 12.61
N ALA A 148 -4.17 35.33 13.19
CA ALA A 148 -5.23 34.51 12.64
C ALA A 148 -5.61 35.00 11.24
N VAL A 149 -6.01 34.07 10.38
CA VAL A 149 -6.56 34.33 9.06
C VAL A 149 -8.05 33.99 9.13
N ASP A 150 -8.90 34.88 8.62
CA ASP A 150 -10.32 34.60 8.53
C ASP A 150 -10.54 33.42 7.59
N ARG A 151 -11.23 32.39 8.08
CA ARG A 151 -11.46 31.15 7.32
C ARG A 151 -12.63 31.28 6.34
N GLU A 152 -13.49 32.28 6.50
CA GLU A 152 -14.63 32.50 5.60
C GLU A 152 -14.18 32.96 4.20
N ASP A 153 -13.05 33.68 4.14
CA ASP A 153 -12.47 34.20 2.88
C ASP A 153 -11.43 33.26 2.25
N VAL A 154 -11.25 32.05 2.79
CA VAL A 154 -10.20 31.12 2.37
C VAL A 154 -10.76 29.77 2.02
N VAL A 155 -10.29 29.23 0.90
CA VAL A 155 -10.67 27.92 0.41
C VAL A 155 -9.45 27.06 0.09
N ARG A 156 -9.62 25.74 0.19
CA ARG A 156 -8.66 24.74 -0.27
C ARG A 156 -8.90 24.47 -1.74
N VAL A 157 -7.96 24.87 -2.58
CA VAL A 157 -8.00 24.65 -4.03
C VAL A 157 -7.61 23.21 -4.38
N GLN A 158 -8.38 22.59 -5.26
CA GLN A 158 -8.19 21.21 -5.73
C GLN A 158 -7.92 21.14 -7.24
N THR A 159 -7.62 19.94 -7.75
CA THR A 159 -7.55 19.64 -9.18
C THR A 159 -8.40 18.40 -9.46
N PRO A 160 -9.03 18.21 -10.64
CA PRO A 160 -8.74 18.89 -11.91
C PRO A 160 -9.11 20.38 -11.91
N GLN A 161 -8.37 21.18 -12.68
CA GLN A 161 -8.72 22.56 -12.99
C GLN A 161 -9.05 22.64 -14.47
N ALA A 162 -10.18 23.22 -14.83
CA ALA A 162 -10.68 23.24 -16.20
C ALA A 162 -10.50 24.61 -16.82
N PHE A 163 -10.08 24.66 -18.08
CA PHE A 163 -9.87 25.92 -18.81
C PHE A 163 -10.22 25.77 -20.28
N ARG A 164 -10.59 26.89 -20.92
CA ARG A 164 -10.44 27.02 -22.36
C ARG A 164 -8.96 27.05 -22.70
N LEU A 165 -8.51 26.15 -23.59
CA LEU A 165 -7.09 26.00 -23.90
C LEU A 165 -6.48 27.31 -24.41
N THR A 166 -7.17 28.00 -25.31
CA THR A 166 -6.70 29.28 -25.88
C THR A 166 -6.49 30.35 -24.81
N THR A 167 -7.40 30.44 -23.83
CA THR A 167 -7.30 31.40 -22.73
C THR A 167 -6.13 31.07 -21.81
N LEU A 168 -5.98 29.79 -21.42
CA LEU A 168 -4.87 29.36 -20.57
C LEU A 168 -3.51 29.54 -21.27
N THR A 169 -3.41 29.20 -22.55
CA THR A 169 -2.19 29.39 -23.35
C THR A 169 -1.76 30.85 -23.38
N ARG A 170 -2.68 31.76 -23.73
CA ARG A 170 -2.39 33.20 -23.71
C ARG A 170 -2.04 33.72 -22.32
N ALA A 171 -2.62 33.15 -21.26
CA ALA A 171 -2.34 33.56 -19.90
C ALA A 171 -0.89 33.26 -19.48
N TYR A 172 -0.30 32.14 -19.93
CA TYR A 172 1.10 31.82 -19.63
C TYR A 172 2.09 32.57 -20.53
N GLU A 173 1.78 32.79 -21.81
CA GLU A 173 2.71 33.42 -22.77
C GLU A 173 3.15 34.82 -22.33
N ASP A 174 2.29 35.53 -21.61
CA ASP A 174 2.55 36.87 -21.07
C ASP A 174 3.13 36.84 -19.64
N TRP A 175 3.27 35.67 -19.02
CA TRP A 175 3.77 35.57 -17.66
C TRP A 175 5.27 35.85 -17.60
N ARG A 176 5.69 36.78 -16.72
CA ARG A 176 7.10 37.15 -16.52
C ARG A 176 7.57 36.99 -15.06
N ALA A 177 6.66 36.62 -14.16
CA ALA A 177 6.93 36.48 -12.73
C ALA A 177 7.31 35.03 -12.36
N THR A 178 7.53 34.78 -11.07
CA THR A 178 7.70 33.42 -10.54
C THR A 178 6.48 32.56 -10.89
N PRO A 179 6.67 31.30 -11.36
CA PRO A 179 5.53 30.44 -11.68
C PRO A 179 4.61 30.22 -10.46
N PRO A 180 3.29 30.36 -10.62
CA PRO A 180 2.34 30.14 -9.55
C PRO A 180 2.25 28.67 -9.15
N THR A 181 1.54 28.41 -8.05
CA THR A 181 1.34 27.06 -7.51
C THR A 181 0.28 26.25 -8.24
N ASP A 182 -0.65 26.93 -8.92
CA ASP A 182 -1.73 26.33 -9.72
C ASP A 182 -2.05 27.19 -10.96
N GLU A 183 -2.88 26.65 -11.86
CA GLU A 183 -3.12 27.26 -13.18
C GLU A 183 -4.08 28.46 -13.09
N THR A 184 -4.98 28.48 -12.11
CA THR A 184 -5.96 29.58 -11.93
C THR A 184 -5.30 30.94 -11.71
N ALA A 185 -4.12 30.96 -11.11
CA ALA A 185 -3.37 32.18 -10.86
C ALA A 185 -2.99 32.95 -12.14
N TYR A 186 -2.76 32.24 -13.26
CA TYR A 186 -2.47 32.89 -14.54
C TYR A 186 -3.64 33.71 -15.05
N LEU A 187 -4.86 33.16 -14.97
CA LEU A 187 -6.09 33.84 -15.37
C LEU A 187 -6.41 35.01 -14.43
N ARG A 188 -6.31 34.77 -13.12
CA ARG A 188 -6.61 35.78 -12.10
C ARG A 188 -5.70 37.00 -12.18
N ALA A 189 -4.42 36.83 -12.53
CA ALA A 189 -3.51 37.96 -12.73
C ALA A 189 -3.84 38.84 -13.94
N LYS A 190 -4.72 38.36 -14.83
CA LYS A 190 -5.26 39.08 -15.99
C LYS A 190 -6.72 39.50 -15.78
N ASP A 191 -7.22 39.44 -14.54
CA ASP A 191 -8.61 39.72 -14.19
C ASP A 191 -9.64 38.85 -14.95
N ILE A 192 -9.22 37.68 -15.44
CA ILE A 192 -10.11 36.73 -16.10
C ILE A 192 -10.84 35.92 -15.01
N PRO A 193 -12.18 35.95 -14.96
CA PRO A 193 -12.95 35.23 -13.95
C PRO A 193 -12.71 33.71 -14.00
N VAL A 194 -12.51 33.12 -12.83
CA VAL A 194 -12.41 31.66 -12.64
C VAL A 194 -13.54 31.22 -11.71
N ALA A 195 -14.40 30.32 -12.19
CA ALA A 195 -15.50 29.79 -11.39
C ALA A 195 -14.96 28.90 -10.25
N ALA A 196 -15.37 29.21 -9.03
CA ALA A 196 -15.18 28.31 -7.89
C ALA A 196 -16.39 27.37 -7.81
N ILE A 197 -16.18 26.09 -8.11
CA ILE A 197 -17.21 25.06 -7.95
C ILE A 197 -17.00 24.33 -6.62
N GLU A 198 -18.05 23.71 -6.09
CA GLU A 198 -17.93 22.85 -4.92
C GLU A 198 -16.99 21.66 -5.22
N GLY A 199 -15.99 21.48 -4.37
CA GLY A 199 -14.99 20.41 -4.45
C GLY A 199 -15.47 19.08 -3.86
N ASP A 200 -14.52 18.18 -3.61
CA ASP A 200 -14.79 16.88 -3.00
C ASP A 200 -13.62 16.43 -2.12
N PRO A 201 -13.85 15.96 -0.87
CA PRO A 201 -12.79 15.39 -0.02
C PRO A 201 -11.99 14.26 -0.69
N MET A 202 -12.55 13.54 -1.65
CA MET A 202 -11.88 12.48 -2.40
C MET A 202 -10.74 12.97 -3.28
N LEU A 203 -10.76 14.27 -3.63
CA LEU A 203 -9.67 14.91 -4.34
C LEU A 203 -8.51 15.30 -3.41
N GLU A 204 -8.43 14.81 -2.18
CA GLU A 204 -7.29 15.10 -1.33
C GLU A 204 -5.96 14.64 -1.98
N LYS A 205 -4.94 15.49 -1.89
CA LYS A 205 -3.65 15.25 -2.53
C LYS A 205 -2.77 14.41 -1.63
N LEU A 206 -2.36 13.25 -2.12
CA LEU A 206 -1.41 12.38 -1.45
C LEU A 206 -0.03 13.05 -1.38
N THR A 207 0.39 13.43 -0.18
CA THR A 207 1.60 14.22 0.07
C THR A 207 2.54 13.55 1.05
N TYR A 208 2.01 12.95 2.10
CA TYR A 208 2.72 12.27 3.18
C TYR A 208 2.34 10.79 3.25
N ASP A 209 3.13 9.97 3.94
CA ASP A 209 2.88 8.53 4.10
C ASP A 209 1.51 8.21 4.70
N ASP A 210 1.02 9.05 5.61
CA ASP A 210 -0.27 8.88 6.28
C ASP A 210 -1.44 9.02 5.30
N ASP A 211 -1.26 9.81 4.23
CA ASP A 211 -2.28 9.97 3.19
C ASP A 211 -2.49 8.66 2.41
N PHE A 212 -1.42 7.90 2.17
CA PHE A 212 -1.51 6.59 1.51
C PHE A 212 -2.28 5.59 2.37
N ARG A 213 -1.99 5.53 3.67
CA ARG A 213 -2.69 4.64 4.60
C ARG A 213 -4.19 4.95 4.67
N ARG A 214 -4.54 6.25 4.69
CA ARG A 214 -5.94 6.69 4.65
C ARG A 214 -6.61 6.32 3.33
N ALA A 215 -5.93 6.50 2.20
CA ALA A 215 -6.43 6.13 0.89
C ALA A 215 -6.69 4.61 0.77
N GLU A 216 -5.80 3.77 1.30
CA GLU A 216 -6.01 2.31 1.34
C GLU A 216 -7.23 1.93 2.17
N ALA A 217 -7.42 2.57 3.33
CA ALA A 217 -8.59 2.33 4.18
C ALA A 217 -9.90 2.76 3.50
N LEU A 218 -9.90 3.88 2.77
CA LEU A 218 -11.08 4.37 2.03
C LEU A 218 -11.53 3.39 0.93
N LEU A 219 -10.59 2.71 0.29
CA LEU A 219 -10.89 1.73 -0.76
C LEU A 219 -11.33 0.35 -0.22
N GLY A 220 -11.59 0.21 1.08
CA GLY A 220 -11.97 -1.07 1.67
C GLY A 220 -10.85 -2.11 1.70
N HIS A 221 -9.61 -1.73 1.37
CA HIS A 221 -8.42 -2.61 1.43
C HIS A 221 -7.79 -2.59 2.83
N ALA A 222 -8.60 -2.35 3.87
CA ALA A 222 -8.14 -2.46 5.24
C ALA A 222 -7.72 -3.92 5.46
N PRO A 223 -6.50 -4.18 5.99
CA PRO A 223 -6.06 -5.55 6.18
C PRO A 223 -7.04 -6.31 7.09
N VAL A 224 -7.59 -7.42 6.60
CA VAL A 224 -8.50 -8.26 7.38
C VAL A 224 -7.67 -9.24 8.21
N PRO A 225 -7.95 -9.36 9.52
CA PRO A 225 -7.32 -10.36 10.34
C PRO A 225 -7.88 -11.75 9.98
N ARG A 226 -6.99 -12.68 9.60
CA ARG A 226 -7.29 -14.10 9.49
C ARG A 226 -6.54 -14.86 10.56
N VAL A 227 -7.20 -15.86 11.15
CA VAL A 227 -6.65 -16.66 12.24
C VAL A 227 -6.61 -18.11 11.81
N GLY A 228 -5.46 -18.75 11.99
CA GLY A 228 -5.29 -20.18 11.77
C GLY A 228 -4.80 -20.87 13.02
N PHE A 229 -5.14 -22.16 13.11
CA PHE A 229 -4.78 -23.05 14.18
C PHE A 229 -4.01 -24.23 13.60
N GLY A 230 -2.93 -24.63 14.27
CA GLY A 230 -2.16 -25.81 13.92
C GLY A 230 -1.94 -26.70 15.13
N PHE A 231 -1.92 -28.00 14.90
CA PHE A 231 -1.69 -29.01 15.93
C PHE A 231 -0.83 -30.11 15.35
N ASP A 232 0.28 -30.43 16.02
CA ASP A 232 1.18 -31.50 15.59
C ASP A 232 1.64 -32.35 16.78
N VAL A 233 1.99 -33.61 16.50
CA VAL A 233 2.40 -34.61 17.50
C VAL A 233 3.51 -35.47 16.94
N HIS A 234 4.63 -35.57 17.68
CA HIS A 234 5.70 -36.53 17.38
C HIS A 234 6.01 -37.43 18.58
N ALA A 235 6.28 -38.71 18.29
CA ALA A 235 6.72 -39.67 19.27
C ALA A 235 8.22 -39.47 19.61
N PHE A 236 8.63 -39.79 20.83
CA PHE A 236 10.05 -39.80 21.19
C PHE A 236 10.81 -40.96 20.55
N THR A 237 12.10 -40.75 20.25
CA THR A 237 13.03 -41.78 19.77
C THR A 237 14.43 -41.60 20.37
N ALA A 238 15.20 -42.69 20.48
CA ALA A 238 16.48 -42.74 21.20
C ALA A 238 17.68 -42.15 20.43
N ASP A 239 17.61 -42.06 19.10
CA ASP A 239 18.77 -41.76 18.25
C ASP A 239 18.63 -40.44 17.46
N ARG A 240 18.01 -39.43 18.07
CA ARG A 240 17.84 -38.10 17.45
C ARG A 240 18.04 -36.99 18.46
N ALA A 241 18.54 -35.85 17.97
CA ALA A 241 18.51 -34.60 18.70
C ALA A 241 17.05 -34.12 18.85
N LEU A 242 16.74 -33.44 19.96
CA LEU A 242 15.43 -32.85 20.19
C LEU A 242 15.43 -31.41 19.68
N TRP A 243 14.74 -31.17 18.57
CA TRP A 243 14.52 -29.83 18.03
C TRP A 243 13.14 -29.33 18.44
N LEU A 244 13.09 -28.12 19.02
CA LEU A 244 11.84 -27.44 19.39
C LEU A 244 11.98 -25.94 19.14
N GLY A 245 11.11 -25.37 18.31
CA GLY A 245 11.10 -23.94 18.01
C GLY A 245 12.36 -23.46 17.27
N GLY A 246 12.98 -24.34 16.48
CA GLY A 246 14.16 -24.07 15.66
C GLY A 246 15.48 -24.03 16.43
N ILE A 247 15.48 -24.56 17.66
CA ILE A 247 16.68 -24.73 18.49
C ILE A 247 16.79 -26.16 19.00
N GLU A 248 18.02 -26.63 19.20
CA GLU A 248 18.30 -27.93 19.79
C GLU A 248 18.18 -27.84 21.32
N ILE A 249 17.48 -28.80 21.92
CA ILE A 249 17.24 -28.90 23.35
C ILE A 249 17.98 -30.11 23.91
N PRO A 250 18.88 -29.92 24.89
CA PRO A 250 19.54 -31.04 25.57
C PRO A 250 18.52 -31.99 26.19
N HIS A 251 18.42 -33.20 25.65
CA HIS A 251 17.50 -34.24 26.11
C HIS A 251 17.99 -35.63 25.67
N ALA A 252 17.63 -36.68 26.43
CA ALA A 252 18.07 -38.05 26.15
C ALA A 252 17.36 -38.69 24.93
N LYS A 253 16.30 -38.06 24.43
CA LYS A 253 15.48 -38.53 23.31
C LYS A 253 15.12 -37.36 22.40
N GLY A 254 15.15 -37.58 21.10
CA GLY A 254 14.62 -36.66 20.09
C GLY A 254 13.22 -37.07 19.63
N LEU A 255 12.72 -36.43 18.58
CA LEU A 255 11.39 -36.71 18.01
C LEU A 255 11.50 -37.51 16.72
N ALA A 256 10.62 -38.50 16.56
CA ALA A 256 10.46 -39.26 15.33
C ALA A 256 9.59 -38.45 14.35
N GLY A 257 9.95 -38.49 13.07
CA GLY A 257 9.24 -37.74 12.03
C GLY A 257 10.11 -37.55 10.79
N HIS A 258 9.53 -36.94 9.76
CA HIS A 258 10.29 -36.40 8.63
C HIS A 258 11.04 -35.13 9.09
N SER A 259 11.91 -34.56 8.24
CA SER A 259 12.75 -33.39 8.58
C SER A 259 13.55 -33.56 9.89
N ASP A 260 13.86 -32.48 10.60
CA ASP A 260 14.41 -32.48 11.97
C ASP A 260 13.35 -32.81 13.05
N ALA A 261 12.08 -33.00 12.65
CA ALA A 261 10.93 -33.37 13.48
C ALA A 261 10.56 -32.34 14.57
N ASP A 262 10.79 -31.05 14.29
CA ASP A 262 10.40 -29.95 15.18
C ASP A 262 8.87 -29.73 15.21
N VAL A 263 8.22 -30.38 16.17
CA VAL A 263 6.75 -30.31 16.38
C VAL A 263 6.22 -28.88 16.55
N VAL A 264 7.03 -27.96 17.08
CA VAL A 264 6.64 -26.56 17.29
C VAL A 264 6.58 -25.81 15.97
N LEU A 265 7.62 -25.96 15.14
CA LEU A 265 7.67 -25.31 13.84
C LEU A 265 6.63 -25.89 12.88
N HIS A 266 6.34 -27.18 12.95
CA HIS A 266 5.28 -27.80 12.15
C HIS A 266 3.90 -27.26 12.51
N ALA A 267 3.51 -27.31 13.79
CA ALA A 267 2.23 -26.77 14.24
C ALA A 267 2.09 -25.28 13.86
N LEU A 268 3.16 -24.49 13.97
CA LEU A 268 3.13 -23.08 13.59
C LEU A 268 3.05 -22.87 12.07
N THR A 269 3.68 -23.74 11.28
CA THR A 269 3.57 -23.74 9.82
C THR A 269 2.12 -23.98 9.40
N ASP A 270 1.47 -25.01 9.94
CA ASP A 270 0.05 -25.29 9.70
C ASP A 270 -0.86 -24.14 10.12
N ALA A 271 -0.60 -23.53 11.28
CA ALA A 271 -1.37 -22.38 11.73
C ALA A 271 -1.30 -21.20 10.74
N ILE A 272 -0.14 -20.96 10.12
CA ILE A 272 0.04 -19.88 9.13
C ILE A 272 -0.59 -20.26 7.78
N LEU A 273 -0.37 -21.49 7.30
CA LEU A 273 -0.96 -21.98 6.05
C LEU A 273 -2.49 -22.01 6.14
N GLY A 274 -3.03 -22.48 7.26
CA GLY A 274 -4.46 -22.47 7.54
C GLY A 274 -5.04 -21.06 7.60
N ALA A 275 -4.34 -20.10 8.23
CA ALA A 275 -4.78 -18.70 8.24
C ALA A 275 -4.83 -18.08 6.83
N LEU A 276 -3.94 -18.53 5.94
CA LEU A 276 -3.90 -18.10 4.54
C LEU A 276 -4.91 -18.83 3.64
N GLY A 277 -5.44 -19.98 4.08
CA GLY A 277 -6.24 -20.88 3.24
C GLY A 277 -5.40 -21.69 2.25
N ALA A 278 -4.12 -21.90 2.55
CA ALA A 278 -3.15 -22.52 1.66
C ALA A 278 -2.92 -24.03 1.94
N GLY A 279 -3.89 -24.73 2.53
CA GLY A 279 -3.73 -26.15 2.89
C GLY A 279 -2.89 -26.36 4.16
N ASP A 280 -2.22 -27.51 4.25
CA ASP A 280 -1.37 -27.92 5.38
C ASP A 280 0.08 -28.19 4.97
N ILE A 281 0.97 -28.45 5.93
CA ILE A 281 2.39 -28.71 5.69
C ILE A 281 2.63 -29.87 4.71
N GLY A 282 1.76 -30.88 4.70
CA GLY A 282 1.86 -32.05 3.82
C GLY A 282 1.57 -31.73 2.36
N ASP A 283 0.69 -30.75 2.10
CA ASP A 283 0.41 -30.26 0.74
C ASP A 283 1.64 -29.59 0.11
N HIS A 284 2.46 -28.89 0.91
CA HIS A 284 3.66 -28.19 0.45
C HIS A 284 4.93 -29.03 0.54
N PHE A 285 5.01 -29.92 1.52
CA PHE A 285 6.17 -30.75 1.83
C PHE A 285 5.78 -32.22 2.02
N PRO A 286 5.40 -32.93 0.93
CA PRO A 286 4.90 -34.30 1.05
C PRO A 286 5.91 -35.22 1.74
N PRO A 287 5.52 -35.97 2.79
CA PRO A 287 6.44 -36.81 3.54
C PRO A 287 7.01 -37.98 2.72
N SER A 288 6.36 -38.34 1.61
CA SER A 288 6.84 -39.33 0.64
C SER A 288 8.05 -38.86 -0.16
N ASP A 289 8.31 -37.55 -0.21
CA ASP A 289 9.44 -37.00 -0.95
C ASP A 289 10.74 -37.13 -0.14
N PRO A 290 11.74 -37.89 -0.63
CA PRO A 290 12.99 -38.11 0.09
C PRO A 290 13.78 -36.82 0.38
N GLN A 291 13.56 -35.74 -0.38
CA GLN A 291 14.33 -34.50 -0.23
C GLN A 291 14.10 -33.82 1.13
N TRP A 292 12.96 -34.07 1.77
CA TRP A 292 12.61 -33.46 3.07
C TRP A 292 13.14 -34.26 4.26
N ARG A 293 13.73 -35.44 4.04
CA ARG A 293 14.28 -36.26 5.13
C ARG A 293 15.51 -35.58 5.74
N GLY A 294 15.41 -35.19 7.01
CA GLY A 294 16.49 -34.49 7.72
C GLY A 294 16.66 -33.01 7.33
N ALA A 295 15.77 -32.46 6.49
CA ALA A 295 15.74 -31.03 6.22
C ALA A 295 15.40 -30.24 7.50
N PRO A 296 15.92 -29.00 7.69
CA PRO A 296 15.52 -28.19 8.82
C PRO A 296 14.07 -27.70 8.70
N SER A 297 13.23 -27.91 9.71
CA SER A 297 11.82 -27.46 9.67
C SER A 297 11.66 -25.94 9.66
N ALA A 298 12.73 -25.20 9.93
CA ALA A 298 12.82 -23.76 9.70
C ALA A 298 12.49 -23.36 8.25
N LEU A 299 12.83 -24.21 7.27
CA LEU A 299 12.53 -23.96 5.85
C LEU A 299 11.03 -23.95 5.59
N PHE A 300 10.27 -24.82 6.25
CA PHE A 300 8.82 -24.92 6.09
C PHE A 300 8.13 -23.67 6.63
N LEU A 301 8.56 -23.21 7.81
CA LEU A 301 8.03 -21.99 8.42
C LEU A 301 8.38 -20.74 7.59
N GLU A 302 9.61 -20.65 7.08
CA GLU A 302 10.03 -19.57 6.18
C GLU A 302 9.22 -19.56 4.89
N HIS A 303 8.90 -20.73 4.33
CA HIS A 303 8.04 -20.86 3.16
C HIS A 303 6.63 -20.36 3.44
N ALA A 304 5.99 -20.77 4.53
CA ALA A 304 4.67 -20.27 4.92
C ALA A 304 4.66 -18.74 5.08
N ARG A 305 5.71 -18.16 5.70
CA ARG A 305 5.87 -16.70 5.78
C ARG A 305 5.99 -16.05 4.39
N LEU A 306 6.72 -16.68 3.46
CA LEU A 306 6.87 -16.17 2.09
C LEU A 306 5.53 -16.17 1.35
N LEU A 307 4.71 -17.21 1.49
CA LEU A 307 3.37 -17.25 0.90
C LEU A 307 2.48 -16.12 1.41
N VAL A 308 2.50 -15.86 2.74
CA VAL A 308 1.78 -14.71 3.32
C VAL A 308 2.26 -13.39 2.70
N ALA A 309 3.57 -13.20 2.53
CA ALA A 309 4.12 -11.99 1.92
C ALA A 309 3.78 -11.88 0.42
N GLN A 310 3.76 -12.99 -0.31
CA GLN A 310 3.36 -13.03 -1.73
C GLN A 310 1.88 -12.67 -1.92
N ALA A 311 1.02 -13.06 -0.97
CA ALA A 311 -0.37 -12.65 -0.91
C ALA A 311 -0.56 -11.20 -0.41
N GLY A 312 0.52 -10.39 -0.32
CA GLY A 312 0.46 -9.02 0.17
C GLY A 312 0.14 -8.90 1.68
N GLY A 313 0.17 -10.02 2.39
CA GLY A 313 -0.14 -10.08 3.81
C GLY A 313 1.06 -9.93 4.72
N ARG A 314 0.80 -9.88 6.03
CA ARG A 314 1.82 -9.88 7.07
C ARG A 314 1.38 -10.68 8.29
N ILE A 315 2.34 -11.27 9.00
CA ILE A 315 2.09 -11.94 10.27
C ILE A 315 1.89 -10.88 11.37
N ALA A 316 0.75 -10.93 12.05
CA ALA A 316 0.41 -10.04 13.16
C ALA A 316 0.92 -10.58 14.49
N HIS A 317 0.75 -11.88 14.74
CA HIS A 317 1.06 -12.53 16.02
C HIS A 317 1.11 -14.05 15.85
N ALA A 318 1.92 -14.72 16.69
CA ALA A 318 1.91 -16.17 16.85
C ALA A 318 2.02 -16.56 18.32
N ASP A 319 1.21 -17.54 18.73
CA ASP A 319 1.22 -18.12 20.06
C ASP A 319 1.28 -19.64 19.96
N VAL A 320 2.20 -20.26 20.72
CA VAL A 320 2.37 -21.71 20.76
C VAL A 320 2.26 -22.21 22.19
N THR A 321 1.61 -23.35 22.38
CA THR A 321 1.61 -24.13 23.62
C THR A 321 2.24 -25.49 23.36
N ILE A 322 3.36 -25.75 24.03
CA ILE A 322 4.06 -27.05 24.00
C ILE A 322 3.49 -27.92 25.12
N ILE A 323 3.09 -29.14 24.78
CA ILE A 323 2.44 -30.08 25.69
C ILE A 323 3.37 -31.27 25.89
N CYS A 324 4.06 -31.32 27.04
CA CYS A 324 4.99 -32.39 27.39
C CYS A 324 5.26 -32.47 28.89
N GLU A 325 5.61 -33.65 29.39
CA GLU A 325 6.13 -33.83 30.76
C GLU A 325 7.62 -33.45 30.89
N ALA A 326 8.39 -33.71 29.84
CA ALA A 326 9.79 -33.36 29.73
C ALA A 326 10.14 -33.07 28.26
N PRO A 327 11.13 -32.21 27.98
CA PRO A 327 11.92 -31.41 28.93
C PRO A 327 11.15 -30.20 29.49
N ARG A 328 11.68 -29.58 30.55
CA ARG A 328 11.17 -28.29 31.03
C ARG A 328 11.46 -27.20 29.99
N ILE A 329 10.43 -26.55 29.47
CA ILE A 329 10.54 -25.53 28.41
C ILE A 329 10.99 -24.16 28.93
N GLY A 330 10.70 -23.83 30.19
CA GLY A 330 10.98 -22.52 30.79
C GLY A 330 12.38 -21.94 30.50
N PRO A 331 13.47 -22.71 30.66
CA PRO A 331 14.84 -22.25 30.36
C PRO A 331 15.11 -21.91 28.89
N TYR A 332 14.34 -22.47 27.95
CA TYR A 332 14.56 -22.35 26.50
C TYR A 332 13.58 -21.41 25.81
N ARG A 333 12.52 -20.99 26.52
CA ARG A 333 11.39 -20.23 25.99
C ARG A 333 11.82 -18.98 25.23
N ASP A 334 12.70 -18.16 25.80
CA ASP A 334 13.08 -16.88 25.16
C ASP A 334 13.98 -17.09 23.94
N ALA A 335 14.80 -18.15 23.93
CA ALA A 335 15.59 -18.55 22.77
C ALA A 335 14.68 -19.03 21.62
N MET A 336 13.66 -19.85 21.92
CA MET A 336 12.64 -20.25 20.92
C MET A 336 11.89 -19.03 20.36
N ARG A 337 11.45 -18.11 21.23
CA ARG A 337 10.76 -16.87 20.82
C ARG A 337 11.62 -16.05 19.87
N ALA A 338 12.90 -15.84 20.20
CA ALA A 338 13.83 -15.09 19.36
C ALA A 338 14.07 -15.79 18.02
N ARG A 339 14.24 -17.11 18.01
CA ARG A 339 14.44 -17.90 16.80
C ARG A 339 13.23 -17.83 15.87
N ILE A 340 12.03 -18.08 16.39
CA ILE A 340 10.78 -18.01 15.63
C ILE A 340 10.53 -16.59 15.12
N ALA A 341 10.78 -15.57 15.94
CA ALA A 341 10.66 -14.17 15.54
C ALA A 341 11.57 -13.83 14.34
N ALA A 342 12.80 -14.35 14.33
CA ALA A 342 13.74 -14.19 13.22
C ALA A 342 13.25 -14.90 11.95
N LEU A 343 12.79 -16.15 12.05
CA LEU A 343 12.24 -16.92 10.92
C LEU A 343 11.01 -16.22 10.32
N LEU A 344 10.12 -15.71 11.18
CA LEU A 344 8.90 -15.00 10.79
C LEU A 344 9.12 -13.53 10.41
N ARG A 345 10.33 -12.98 10.63
CA ARG A 345 10.67 -11.56 10.42
C ARG A 345 9.72 -10.60 11.15
N VAL A 346 9.40 -10.92 12.40
CA VAL A 346 8.55 -10.08 13.27
C VAL A 346 9.28 -9.73 14.57
N PRO A 347 8.90 -8.64 15.26
CA PRO A 347 9.40 -8.38 16.61
C PRO A 347 9.10 -9.54 17.57
N THR A 348 10.05 -9.89 18.44
CA THR A 348 9.90 -10.95 19.45
C THR A 348 8.68 -10.75 20.37
N ALA A 349 8.24 -9.50 20.57
CA ALA A 349 7.02 -9.17 21.31
C ALA A 349 5.73 -9.76 20.70
N ARG A 350 5.75 -10.18 19.42
CA ARG A 350 4.62 -10.81 18.73
C ARG A 350 4.64 -12.34 18.78
N ILE A 351 5.64 -12.92 19.43
CA ILE A 351 5.79 -14.37 19.59
C ILE A 351 5.61 -14.73 21.07
N SER A 352 4.63 -15.60 21.34
CA SER A 352 4.38 -16.18 22.65
C SER A 352 4.65 -17.69 22.61
N ILE A 353 5.40 -18.20 23.58
CA ILE A 353 5.65 -19.63 23.77
C ILE A 353 5.25 -19.99 25.20
N LYS A 354 4.31 -20.91 25.33
CA LYS A 354 3.83 -21.46 26.59
C LYS A 354 4.14 -22.95 26.63
N ALA A 355 4.14 -23.52 27.83
CA ALA A 355 4.26 -24.95 28.00
C ALA A 355 3.34 -25.42 29.13
N THR A 356 2.82 -26.63 28.99
CA THR A 356 2.03 -27.30 30.01
C THR A 356 2.33 -28.79 30.04
N THR A 357 2.26 -29.37 31.23
CA THR A 357 2.18 -30.82 31.45
C THR A 357 0.75 -31.29 31.20
N THR A 358 0.56 -32.60 31.12
CA THR A 358 -0.78 -33.22 31.13
C THR A 358 -1.01 -34.02 32.41
N GLU A 359 -0.31 -33.65 33.49
CA GLU A 359 -0.40 -34.28 34.81
C GLU A 359 -0.23 -35.81 34.75
N ARG A 360 0.72 -36.28 33.93
CA ARG A 360 0.99 -37.71 33.67
C ARG A 360 -0.17 -38.48 33.00
N LEU A 361 -1.16 -37.77 32.46
CA LEU A 361 -2.26 -38.34 31.69
C LEU A 361 -1.95 -38.31 30.19
N GLY A 362 -2.44 -39.32 29.46
CA GLY A 362 -2.28 -39.41 28.01
C GLY A 362 -0.85 -39.70 27.55
N PHE A 363 -0.62 -39.67 26.24
CA PHE A 363 0.68 -40.02 25.63
C PHE A 363 1.78 -39.02 26.00
N THR A 364 1.45 -37.73 26.07
CA THR A 364 2.36 -36.68 26.56
C THR A 364 2.71 -36.90 28.02
N GLY A 365 1.73 -37.33 28.83
CA GLY A 365 1.88 -37.63 30.25
C GLY A 365 2.72 -38.87 30.55
N ARG A 366 2.66 -39.87 29.68
CA ARG A 366 3.49 -41.09 29.76
C ARG A 366 4.88 -40.90 29.15
N GLY A 367 5.20 -39.72 28.62
CA GLY A 367 6.47 -39.44 27.96
C GLY A 367 6.67 -40.23 26.66
N GLU A 368 5.58 -40.53 25.96
CA GLU A 368 5.58 -41.22 24.66
C GLU A 368 5.91 -40.27 23.51
N GLY A 369 5.63 -38.97 23.67
CA GLY A 369 5.90 -37.94 22.67
C GLY A 369 5.64 -36.53 23.19
N ILE A 370 5.75 -35.56 22.29
CA ILE A 370 5.44 -34.14 22.51
C ILE A 370 4.36 -33.72 21.52
N ALA A 371 3.39 -32.95 21.99
CA ALA A 371 2.42 -32.27 21.14
C ALA A 371 2.64 -30.76 21.17
N ALA A 372 2.28 -30.06 20.10
CA ALA A 372 2.26 -28.60 20.06
C ALA A 372 0.94 -28.11 19.46
N GLN A 373 0.41 -27.03 20.05
CA GLN A 373 -0.71 -26.27 19.51
C GLN A 373 -0.22 -24.87 19.17
N ALA A 374 -0.54 -24.36 18.00
CA ALA A 374 -0.19 -23.03 17.56
C ALA A 374 -1.41 -22.27 17.05
N VAL A 375 -1.46 -20.97 17.33
CA VAL A 375 -2.40 -20.02 16.74
C VAL A 375 -1.60 -18.91 16.09
N ALA A 376 -1.88 -18.63 14.82
CA ALA A 376 -1.27 -17.52 14.08
C ALA A 376 -2.36 -16.58 13.59
N THR A 377 -2.11 -15.27 13.72
CA THR A 377 -2.94 -14.23 13.11
C THR A 377 -2.13 -13.58 12.01
N ILE A 378 -2.69 -13.55 10.80
CA ILE A 378 -2.15 -12.80 9.66
C ILE A 378 -3.11 -11.66 9.31
N MET A 379 -2.57 -10.62 8.70
CA MET A 379 -3.35 -9.55 8.08
C MET A 379 -3.19 -9.69 6.57
N THR A 380 -4.28 -9.82 5.84
CA THR A 380 -4.29 -9.89 4.36
C THR A 380 -5.15 -8.76 3.81
N GLY A 381 -4.79 -8.21 2.66
CA GLY A 381 -5.77 -7.41 1.90
C GLY A 381 -6.89 -8.33 1.43
N ASP A 382 -8.14 -7.89 1.50
CA ASP A 382 -9.22 -8.65 0.87
C ASP A 382 -9.00 -8.70 -0.65
N ASP A 383 -9.23 -9.87 -1.25
CA ASP A 383 -9.68 -9.93 -2.63
C ASP A 383 -11.13 -9.42 -2.61
N PRO A 384 -11.50 -8.43 -3.46
CA PRO A 384 -12.90 -8.03 -3.55
C PRO A 384 -13.74 -9.26 -3.94
N CYS A 385 -14.61 -9.68 -3.03
CA CYS A 385 -15.58 -10.74 -3.29
C CYS A 385 -16.60 -10.32 -4.35
#